data_AF-C6HK42-F1
#
_entry.id   AF-C6HK42-F1
#
_cell.length_a   1.000
_cell.length_b   1.000
_cell.length_c   1.000
_cell.angle_alpha   90.00
_cell.angle_beta   90.00
_cell.angle_gamma   90.00
#
_symmetry.space_group_name_H-M   'P 1'
#
loop_
_entity.id
_entity.type
_entity.pdbx_description
1 polymer ?
#
loop_
_entity_poly.entity_id
_entity_poly.type
_entity_poly.pdbx_seq_one_letter_code
_entity_poly.pdbx_strand_id
1 'polypeptide(L)'
;MLVRLLSILWLWVLGFALGEEYGLEDRNNFEDHPDVKRVPMIAYSLSQPYLDSDSENRWFDFGGDTVIRTDRYIRLTPDRQSRQGWLFSRVPLTATNWQVEIEFRIDGQGTLHGDGMAIWLTKQRATKGPVFGFMDKFEGLGIFIDTYKNNRGNPAFPYVMAMLGDGQVSYDQAQDGKPNELAGCSGSAVRPSLQRLE
;
A
#
# COMPACT_ATOMS: atom_id res chain seq x y z
N MET A 1 30.01 -16.89 53.02
CA MET A 1 29.40 -17.45 51.79
C MET A 1 28.04 -16.82 51.46
N LEU A 2 27.13 -16.64 52.43
CA LEU A 2 25.77 -16.09 52.20
C LEU A 2 25.75 -14.68 51.56
N VAL A 3 26.64 -13.77 51.99
CA VAL A 3 26.68 -12.38 51.51
C VAL A 3 27.05 -12.27 50.02
N ARG A 4 27.87 -13.20 49.50
CA ARG A 4 28.27 -13.23 48.08
C ARG A 4 27.15 -13.74 47.17
N LEU A 5 26.29 -14.63 47.66
CA LEU A 5 25.14 -15.13 46.89
C LEU A 5 24.05 -14.06 46.74
N LEU A 6 23.82 -13.26 47.78
CA LEU A 6 22.88 -12.12 47.75
C LEU A 6 23.30 -11.03 46.77
N SER A 7 24.60 -10.72 46.67
CA SER A 7 25.10 -9.69 45.74
C SER A 7 25.01 -10.13 44.27
N ILE A 8 25.22 -11.42 43.99
CA ILE A 8 25.04 -11.99 42.65
C ILE A 8 23.56 -11.99 42.27
N LEU A 9 22.66 -12.34 43.21
CA LEU A 9 21.22 -12.30 42.98
C LEU A 9 20.71 -10.87 42.69
N TRP A 10 21.22 -9.87 43.43
CA TRP A 10 20.89 -8.46 43.19
C TRP A 10 21.37 -7.96 41.82
N LEU A 11 22.56 -8.37 41.38
CA LEU A 11 23.06 -8.03 40.04
C LEU A 11 22.24 -8.69 38.93
N TRP A 12 21.76 -9.92 39.13
CA TRP A 12 20.83 -10.57 38.20
C TRP A 12 19.46 -9.89 38.16
N VAL A 13 18.92 -9.46 39.30
CA VAL A 13 17.64 -8.73 39.37
C VAL A 13 17.75 -7.35 38.73
N LEU A 14 18.85 -6.62 38.94
CA LEU A 14 19.11 -5.35 38.22
C LEU A 14 19.31 -5.57 36.71
N GLY A 15 19.99 -6.66 36.32
CA GLY A 15 20.16 -7.01 34.91
C GLY A 15 18.85 -7.38 34.21
N PHE A 16 17.92 -8.04 34.93
CA PHE A 16 16.58 -8.35 34.43
C PHE A 16 15.69 -7.10 34.38
N ALA A 17 15.71 -6.26 35.43
CA ALA A 17 14.91 -5.03 35.48
C ALA A 17 15.34 -3.98 34.44
N LEU A 18 16.64 -3.93 34.10
CA LEU A 18 17.14 -3.10 33.00
C LEU A 18 16.97 -3.78 31.64
N GLY A 19 16.82 -5.11 31.57
CA GLY A 19 16.69 -5.86 30.33
C GLY A 19 15.29 -5.83 29.71
N GLU A 20 14.24 -5.57 30.50
CA GLU A 20 12.85 -5.49 30.01
C GLU A 20 12.49 -4.12 29.40
N GLU A 21 13.22 -3.04 29.73
CA GLU A 21 12.88 -1.69 29.25
C GLU A 21 13.57 -1.32 27.92
N TYR A 22 14.60 -2.08 27.49
CA TYR A 22 15.13 -1.99 26.13
C TYR A 22 14.36 -2.90 25.17
N GLY A 23 13.03 -2.85 25.23
CA GLY A 23 12.22 -3.28 24.11
C GLY A 23 12.66 -2.48 22.89
N LEU A 24 12.98 -3.16 21.79
CA LEU A 24 13.26 -2.51 20.51
C LEU A 24 12.04 -1.67 20.15
N GLU A 25 12.10 -0.37 20.42
CA GLU A 25 11.07 0.57 20.02
C GLU A 25 10.94 0.49 18.50
N ASP A 26 9.83 -0.06 18.03
CA ASP A 26 9.55 -0.10 16.60
C ASP A 26 9.34 1.33 16.14
N ARG A 27 10.33 1.87 15.45
CA ARG A 27 10.31 3.23 14.89
C ARG A 27 9.17 3.43 13.88
N ASN A 28 8.50 2.36 13.46
CA ASN A 28 7.33 2.39 12.59
C ASN A 28 6.01 2.10 13.32
N ASN A 29 6.02 1.97 14.66
CA ASN A 29 4.77 1.89 15.43
C ASN A 29 4.15 3.28 15.56
N PHE A 30 3.35 3.67 14.57
CA PHE A 30 2.58 4.92 14.59
C PHE A 30 1.19 4.76 15.24
N GLU A 31 0.85 3.58 15.75
CA GLU A 31 -0.44 3.32 16.40
C GLU A 31 -0.44 3.80 17.84
N ASP A 32 0.59 3.44 18.61
CA ASP A 32 0.62 3.66 20.06
C ASP A 32 1.73 4.64 20.52
N HIS A 33 2.43 5.29 19.59
CA HIS A 33 3.54 6.17 19.95
C HIS A 33 3.03 7.45 20.66
N PRO A 34 3.55 7.78 21.87
CA PRO A 34 3.02 8.86 22.71
C PRO A 34 3.08 10.24 22.04
N ASP A 35 4.04 10.46 21.14
CA ASP A 35 4.22 11.72 20.42
C ASP A 35 3.44 11.82 19.10
N VAL A 36 2.69 10.78 18.71
CA VAL A 36 1.97 10.74 17.43
C VAL A 36 0.46 10.78 17.68
N LYS A 37 -0.22 11.76 17.06
CA LYS A 37 -1.68 11.83 17.06
C LYS A 37 -2.23 11.53 15.67
N ARG A 38 -3.00 10.45 15.54
CA ARG A 38 -3.73 10.11 14.30
C ARG A 38 -5.00 10.94 14.19
N VAL A 39 -5.20 11.58 13.04
CA VAL A 39 -6.43 12.30 12.70
C VAL A 39 -7.03 11.64 11.45
N PRO A 40 -8.21 10.99 11.54
CA PRO A 40 -8.85 10.38 10.39
C PRO A 40 -9.15 11.42 9.30
N MET A 41 -8.79 11.09 8.06
CA MET A 41 -8.95 12.00 6.92
C MET A 41 -10.10 11.53 6.02
N ILE A 42 -11.33 11.89 6.38
CA ILE A 42 -12.58 11.40 5.75
C ILE A 42 -12.57 11.57 4.22
N ALA A 43 -12.08 12.70 3.71
CA ALA A 43 -12.04 12.96 2.27
C ALA A 43 -11.07 12.06 1.47
N TYR A 44 -10.28 11.23 2.15
CA TYR A 44 -9.32 10.29 1.58
C TYR A 44 -9.54 8.86 2.10
N SER A 45 -10.69 8.60 2.74
CA SER A 45 -11.05 7.28 3.27
C SER A 45 -12.26 6.71 2.52
N LEU A 46 -12.22 5.40 2.28
CA LEU A 46 -13.33 4.65 1.69
C LEU A 46 -13.81 3.61 2.69
N SER A 47 -15.09 3.66 3.04
CA SER A 47 -15.76 2.67 3.88
C SER A 47 -17.14 2.36 3.29
N GLN A 48 -17.67 1.18 3.58
CA GLN A 48 -19.05 0.84 3.22
C GLN A 48 -20.04 1.73 3.99
N PRO A 49 -21.17 2.12 3.38
CA PRO A 49 -21.49 1.99 1.95
C PRO A 49 -20.63 2.93 1.08
N TYR A 50 -20.11 2.43 -0.04
CA TYR A 50 -19.17 3.19 -0.90
C TYR A 50 -19.86 4.21 -1.81
N LEU A 51 -21.17 4.11 -2.00
CA LEU A 51 -21.98 5.02 -2.80
C LEU A 51 -23.13 5.55 -1.97
N ASP A 52 -23.46 6.82 -2.19
CA ASP A 52 -24.65 7.48 -1.66
C ASP A 52 -25.89 7.09 -2.50
N SER A 53 -27.07 7.59 -2.12
CA SER A 53 -28.36 7.29 -2.78
C SER A 53 -28.35 7.56 -4.29
N ASP A 54 -27.55 8.54 -4.72
CA ASP A 54 -27.48 8.98 -6.11
C ASP A 54 -26.47 8.16 -6.93
N SER A 55 -25.99 7.03 -6.40
CA SER A 55 -24.97 6.16 -7.01
C SER A 55 -23.61 6.86 -7.25
N GLU A 56 -23.32 7.88 -6.47
CA GLU A 56 -22.05 8.61 -6.47
C GLU A 56 -21.32 8.48 -5.13
N ASN A 57 -20.00 8.71 -5.14
CA ASN A 57 -19.23 8.91 -3.91
C ASN A 57 -18.88 10.39 -3.75
N ARG A 58 -19.15 10.96 -2.57
CA ARG A 58 -18.87 12.38 -2.30
C ARG A 58 -17.41 12.79 -2.54
N TRP A 59 -16.46 11.93 -2.17
CA TRP A 59 -15.04 12.26 -2.07
C TRP A 59 -14.17 11.62 -3.15
N PHE A 60 -14.69 10.64 -3.88
CA PHE A 60 -13.94 9.87 -4.87
C PHE A 60 -14.64 9.87 -6.23
N ASP A 61 -13.84 10.02 -7.27
CA ASP A 61 -14.24 9.70 -8.63
C ASP A 61 -13.68 8.33 -9.01
N PHE A 62 -14.41 7.63 -9.87
CA PHE A 62 -14.00 6.34 -10.42
C PHE A 62 -14.39 6.26 -11.89
N GLY A 63 -13.70 5.40 -12.64
CA GLY A 63 -13.98 5.23 -14.06
C GLY A 63 -13.28 4.05 -14.70
N GLY A 64 -13.39 3.97 -16.02
CA GLY A 64 -12.92 2.81 -16.78
C GLY A 64 -13.78 1.58 -16.49
N ASP A 65 -13.15 0.44 -16.21
CA ASP A 65 -13.82 -0.81 -15.89
C ASP A 65 -14.15 -0.97 -14.40
N THR A 66 -13.97 0.09 -13.59
CA THR A 66 -14.25 0.05 -12.15
C THR A 66 -15.73 -0.14 -11.86
N VAL A 67 -16.04 -1.10 -10.99
CA VAL A 67 -17.39 -1.41 -10.52
C VAL A 67 -17.43 -1.30 -9.01
N ILE A 68 -18.37 -0.50 -8.50
CA ILE A 68 -18.61 -0.39 -7.07
C ILE A 68 -19.81 -1.26 -6.70
N ARG A 69 -19.61 -2.19 -5.77
CA ARG A 69 -20.67 -2.88 -5.05
C ARG A 69 -20.84 -2.16 -3.73
N THR A 70 -21.85 -1.30 -3.64
CA THR A 70 -22.07 -0.33 -2.55
C THR A 70 -21.74 -0.87 -1.16
N ASP A 71 -22.25 -2.05 -0.81
CA ASP A 71 -22.10 -2.62 0.54
C ASP A 71 -21.09 -3.78 0.61
N ARG A 72 -20.15 -3.89 -0.34
CA ARG A 72 -19.22 -5.04 -0.39
C ARG A 72 -17.79 -4.69 -0.75
N TYR A 73 -17.55 -4.20 -1.96
CA TYR A 73 -16.20 -3.92 -2.44
C TYR A 73 -16.21 -2.95 -3.62
N ILE A 74 -15.06 -2.34 -3.83
CA ILE A 74 -14.73 -1.63 -5.06
C ILE A 74 -13.82 -2.55 -5.87
N ARG A 75 -14.21 -2.86 -7.10
CA ARG A 75 -13.43 -3.68 -8.02
C ARG A 75 -12.89 -2.81 -9.13
N LEU A 76 -11.57 -2.65 -9.21
CA LEU A 76 -10.93 -1.86 -10.26
C LEU A 76 -11.04 -2.55 -11.63
N THR A 77 -10.73 -3.84 -11.70
CA THR A 77 -10.80 -4.63 -12.94
C THR A 77 -11.42 -6.01 -12.66
N PRO A 78 -12.20 -6.58 -13.61
CA PRO A 78 -12.56 -7.99 -13.57
C PRO A 78 -11.40 -8.86 -14.10
N ASP A 79 -11.48 -10.17 -13.83
CA ASP A 79 -10.59 -11.19 -14.43
C ASP A 79 -10.91 -11.38 -15.93
N ARG A 80 -10.57 -10.37 -16.73
CA ARG A 80 -10.72 -10.32 -18.19
C ARG A 80 -9.59 -9.50 -18.78
N GLN A 81 -9.19 -9.86 -20.00
CA GLN A 81 -8.14 -9.16 -20.73
C GLN A 81 -8.51 -7.69 -21.03
N SER A 82 -7.47 -6.85 -21.10
CA SER A 82 -7.53 -5.46 -21.54
C SER A 82 -8.51 -4.60 -20.73
N ARG A 83 -8.44 -4.72 -19.40
CA ARG A 83 -9.26 -3.94 -18.47
C ARG A 83 -8.43 -2.92 -17.73
N GLN A 84 -8.99 -1.72 -17.59
CA GLN A 84 -8.36 -0.60 -16.93
C GLN A 84 -9.42 0.16 -16.15
N GLY A 85 -9.34 0.08 -14.83
CA GLY A 85 -10.16 0.86 -13.91
C GLY A 85 -9.29 1.75 -13.05
N TRP A 86 -9.89 2.82 -12.55
CA TRP A 86 -9.22 3.75 -11.65
C TRP A 86 -10.21 4.33 -10.65
N LEU A 87 -9.68 4.76 -9.51
CA LEU A 87 -10.39 5.49 -8.47
C LEU A 87 -9.43 6.52 -7.86
N PHE A 88 -9.88 7.76 -7.71
CA PHE A 88 -9.09 8.89 -7.21
C PHE A 88 -9.91 9.77 -6.28
N SER A 89 -9.29 10.33 -5.24
CA SER A 89 -9.91 11.39 -4.45
C SER A 89 -10.20 12.61 -5.33
N ARG A 90 -11.28 13.34 -5.01
CA ARG A 90 -11.67 14.58 -5.69
C ARG A 90 -10.84 15.77 -5.24
N VAL A 91 -10.35 15.72 -4.00
CA VAL A 91 -9.58 16.80 -3.37
C VAL A 91 -8.10 16.40 -3.23
N PRO A 92 -7.17 17.37 -3.35
CA PRO A 92 -5.74 17.13 -3.23
C PRO A 92 -5.31 17.01 -1.77
N LEU A 93 -4.44 16.05 -1.47
CA LEU A 93 -3.85 15.87 -0.14
C LEU A 93 -2.86 16.99 0.18
N THR A 94 -3.15 17.79 1.21
CA THR A 94 -2.29 18.92 1.64
C THR A 94 -1.56 18.66 2.96
N ALA A 95 -1.78 17.51 3.60
CA ALA A 95 -1.13 17.18 4.86
C ALA A 95 0.35 16.85 4.63
N THR A 96 1.22 17.40 5.47
CA THR A 96 2.67 17.13 5.41
C THR A 96 3.00 15.70 5.82
N ASN A 97 2.32 15.20 6.86
CA ASN A 97 2.47 13.85 7.37
C ASN A 97 1.14 13.12 7.20
N TRP A 98 1.19 11.93 6.65
CA TRP A 98 0.02 11.12 6.36
C TRP A 98 0.40 9.64 6.38
N GLN A 99 -0.60 8.81 6.62
CA GLN A 99 -0.51 7.36 6.54
C GLN A 99 -1.74 6.87 5.79
N VAL A 100 -1.54 5.97 4.84
CA VAL A 100 -2.62 5.32 4.11
C VAL A 100 -2.54 3.83 4.38
N GLU A 101 -3.66 3.27 4.81
CA GLU A 101 -3.83 1.83 5.00
C GLU A 101 -4.81 1.33 3.95
N ILE A 102 -4.43 0.27 3.24
CA ILE A 102 -5.19 -0.26 2.12
C ILE A 102 -5.35 -1.76 2.31
N GLU A 103 -6.60 -2.19 2.44
CA GLU A 103 -6.98 -3.58 2.31
C GLU A 103 -7.37 -3.85 0.86
N PHE A 104 -6.71 -4.82 0.23
CA PHE A 104 -6.99 -5.18 -1.16
C PHE A 104 -6.86 -6.68 -1.37
N ARG A 105 -7.41 -7.15 -2.49
CA ARG A 105 -7.29 -8.53 -2.95
C ARG A 105 -7.07 -8.55 -4.46
N ILE A 106 -6.07 -9.30 -4.90
CA ILE A 106 -5.84 -9.60 -6.31
C ILE A 106 -6.07 -11.11 -6.47
N ASP A 107 -7.08 -11.47 -7.26
CA ASP A 107 -7.44 -12.86 -7.53
C ASP A 107 -7.81 -13.03 -9.01
N GLY A 108 -7.61 -14.24 -9.54
CA GLY A 108 -7.91 -14.59 -10.93
C GLY A 108 -7.86 -16.10 -11.15
N GLN A 109 -8.43 -16.56 -12.25
CA GLN A 109 -8.45 -17.98 -12.65
C GLN A 109 -7.33 -18.29 -13.65
N GLY A 110 -6.70 -19.45 -13.53
CA GLY A 110 -5.62 -19.90 -14.42
C GLY A 110 -4.24 -19.85 -13.77
N THR A 111 -3.21 -19.77 -14.61
CA THR A 111 -1.79 -19.79 -14.19
C THR A 111 -1.02 -18.55 -14.61
N LEU A 112 -1.61 -17.69 -15.44
CA LEU A 112 -1.03 -16.45 -15.93
C LEU A 112 -1.98 -15.31 -15.57
N HIS A 113 -1.52 -14.41 -14.72
CA HIS A 113 -2.28 -13.28 -14.21
C HIS A 113 -1.46 -12.01 -14.39
N GLY A 114 -2.14 -10.90 -14.69
CA GLY A 114 -1.50 -9.61 -14.91
C GLY A 114 -2.51 -8.50 -15.17
N ASP A 115 -2.11 -7.24 -15.09
CA ASP A 115 -0.75 -6.79 -14.76
C ASP A 115 -0.56 -6.56 -13.27
N GLY A 116 -1.54 -5.95 -12.58
CA GLY A 116 -1.51 -5.73 -11.13
C GLY A 116 -2.32 -4.50 -10.74
N MET A 117 -1.89 -3.79 -9.70
CA MET A 117 -2.49 -2.51 -9.30
C MET A 117 -1.44 -1.47 -8.91
N ALA A 118 -1.81 -0.20 -8.92
CA ALA A 118 -0.95 0.88 -8.44
C ALA A 118 -1.69 1.81 -7.47
N ILE A 119 -0.95 2.34 -6.50
CA ILE A 119 -1.39 3.37 -5.55
C ILE A 119 -0.68 4.66 -5.92
N TRP A 120 -1.44 5.74 -5.99
CA TRP A 120 -0.98 7.02 -6.54
C TRP A 120 -1.08 8.14 -5.53
N LEU A 121 0.03 8.87 -5.35
CA LEU A 121 0.05 10.21 -4.78
C LEU A 121 0.64 11.16 -5.82
N THR A 122 -0.23 11.70 -6.66
CA THR A 122 0.18 12.45 -7.86
C THR A 122 -0.57 13.76 -7.97
N LYS A 123 -0.02 14.66 -8.77
CA LYS A 123 -0.63 15.96 -9.07
C LYS A 123 -1.81 15.83 -10.02
N GLN A 124 -1.68 14.95 -11.01
CA GLN A 124 -2.78 14.59 -11.92
C GLN A 124 -3.70 13.57 -11.25
N ARG A 125 -4.96 13.49 -11.67
CA ARG A 125 -5.91 12.49 -11.18
C ARG A 125 -6.90 12.11 -12.27
N ALA A 126 -7.52 10.94 -12.16
CA ALA A 126 -8.65 10.54 -13.00
C ALA A 126 -8.37 10.54 -14.53
N THR A 127 -7.10 10.41 -14.92
CA THR A 127 -6.69 10.33 -16.33
C THR A 127 -6.32 8.89 -16.66
N LYS A 128 -7.16 8.22 -17.44
CA LYS A 128 -6.90 6.85 -17.90
C LYS A 128 -5.61 6.78 -18.73
N GLY A 129 -4.84 5.70 -18.54
CA GLY A 129 -3.66 5.45 -19.36
C GLY A 129 -3.08 4.04 -19.19
N PRO A 130 -1.89 3.79 -19.78
CA PRO A 130 -1.32 2.46 -19.87
C PRO A 130 -0.66 1.98 -18.57
N VAL A 131 -0.36 2.87 -17.63
CA VAL A 131 0.40 2.54 -16.42
C VAL A 131 -0.55 2.10 -15.32
N PHE A 132 -0.83 0.80 -15.23
CA PHE A 132 -1.76 0.22 -14.25
C PHE A 132 -3.13 0.93 -14.20
N GLY A 133 -3.64 1.35 -15.37
CA GLY A 133 -4.90 2.06 -15.53
C GLY A 133 -4.82 3.59 -15.45
N PHE A 134 -3.65 4.16 -15.12
CA PHE A 134 -3.41 5.61 -15.03
C PHE A 134 -2.47 6.12 -16.13
N MET A 135 -2.40 7.45 -16.29
CA MET A 135 -1.58 8.11 -17.31
C MET A 135 -0.09 7.79 -17.17
N ASP A 136 0.59 7.71 -18.31
CA ASP A 136 2.05 7.72 -18.36
C ASP A 136 2.59 9.13 -18.08
N LYS A 137 3.88 9.22 -17.72
CA LYS A 137 4.55 10.48 -17.38
C LYS A 137 3.82 11.26 -16.28
N PHE A 138 3.49 10.56 -15.20
CA PHE A 138 2.87 11.17 -14.02
C PHE A 138 3.88 12.02 -13.24
N GLU A 139 3.38 13.00 -12.48
CA GLU A 139 4.17 13.82 -11.55
C GLU A 139 3.75 13.45 -10.12
N GLY A 140 4.65 12.82 -9.36
CA GLY A 140 4.40 12.36 -7.98
C GLY A 140 4.89 10.93 -7.71
N LEU A 141 4.30 10.28 -6.72
CA LEU A 141 4.65 8.92 -6.28
C LEU A 141 3.67 7.89 -6.85
N GLY A 142 4.22 6.84 -7.47
CA GLY A 142 3.51 5.61 -7.80
C GLY A 142 4.08 4.44 -7.00
N ILE A 143 3.21 3.67 -6.33
CA ILE A 143 3.55 2.40 -5.71
C ILE A 143 2.85 1.30 -6.51
N PHE A 144 3.63 0.44 -7.15
CA PHE A 144 3.15 -0.60 -8.06
C PHE A 144 3.20 -1.93 -7.34
N ILE A 145 2.08 -2.65 -7.37
CA ILE A 145 1.96 -4.04 -6.96
C ILE A 145 1.83 -4.84 -8.25
N ASP A 146 2.98 -5.21 -8.81
CA ASP A 146 3.09 -5.89 -10.08
C ASP A 146 3.02 -7.40 -9.89
N THR A 147 2.12 -8.03 -10.64
CA THR A 147 1.87 -9.47 -10.59
C THR A 147 2.40 -10.20 -11.81
N TYR A 148 2.80 -9.47 -12.85
CA TYR A 148 3.24 -10.03 -14.12
C TYR A 148 4.66 -9.63 -14.47
N LYS A 149 5.52 -10.63 -14.68
CA LYS A 149 6.93 -10.42 -14.98
C LYS A 149 7.16 -10.26 -16.49
N ASN A 150 7.38 -9.03 -16.94
CA ASN A 150 7.66 -8.73 -18.35
C ASN A 150 9.12 -9.03 -18.73
N ASN A 151 10.07 -8.83 -17.81
CA ASN A 151 11.49 -9.10 -18.05
C ASN A 151 12.00 -10.36 -17.34
N ARG A 152 12.93 -11.10 -17.96
CA ARG A 152 13.48 -12.37 -17.44
C ARG A 152 14.50 -12.21 -16.28
N GLY A 153 14.80 -10.99 -15.83
CA GLY A 153 15.77 -10.70 -14.77
C GLY A 153 15.26 -10.94 -13.34
N ASN A 154 16.08 -10.70 -12.33
CA ASN A 154 15.59 -10.53 -10.95
C ASN A 154 14.81 -9.21 -10.86
N PRO A 155 13.75 -9.09 -10.03
CA PRO A 155 13.40 -9.88 -8.83
C PRO A 155 12.35 -10.99 -9.05
N ALA A 156 11.96 -11.65 -7.95
CA ALA A 156 10.81 -12.56 -7.92
C ALA A 156 9.48 -11.78 -7.82
N PHE A 157 8.42 -12.34 -8.42
CA PHE A 157 7.10 -11.73 -8.49
C PHE A 157 6.10 -12.50 -7.60
N PRO A 158 5.04 -11.84 -7.09
CA PRO A 158 4.69 -10.43 -7.30
C PRO A 158 5.73 -9.48 -6.69
N TYR A 159 5.86 -8.28 -7.27
CA TYR A 159 6.85 -7.30 -6.88
C TYR A 159 6.19 -5.98 -6.52
N VAL A 160 6.55 -5.44 -5.35
CA VAL A 160 6.11 -4.11 -4.93
C VAL A 160 7.25 -3.15 -5.16
N MET A 161 7.04 -2.10 -5.94
CA MET A 161 8.04 -1.06 -6.17
C MET A 161 7.46 0.34 -6.06
N ALA A 162 8.30 1.30 -5.72
CA ALA A 162 7.99 2.72 -5.72
C ALA A 162 8.75 3.42 -6.86
N MET A 163 8.10 4.38 -7.54
CA MET A 163 8.71 5.28 -8.52
C MET A 163 8.27 6.72 -8.23
N LEU A 164 9.21 7.65 -8.29
CA LEU A 164 8.92 9.08 -8.34
C LEU A 164 8.92 9.54 -9.80
N GLY A 165 7.74 9.93 -10.28
CA GLY A 165 7.55 10.51 -11.61
C GLY A 165 7.76 12.03 -11.59
N ASP A 166 8.47 12.52 -12.59
CA ASP A 166 8.81 13.95 -12.79
C ASP A 166 7.93 14.63 -13.85
N GLY A 167 6.93 13.92 -14.38
CA GLY A 167 6.07 14.39 -15.48
C GLY A 167 6.69 14.26 -16.88
N GLN A 168 7.90 13.70 -17.02
CA GLN A 168 8.63 13.58 -18.30
C GLN A 168 8.99 12.14 -18.63
N VAL A 169 9.49 11.40 -17.65
CA VAL A 169 9.96 10.02 -17.82
C VAL A 169 8.77 9.06 -17.91
N SER A 170 8.78 8.24 -18.96
CA SER A 170 7.79 7.17 -19.16
C SER A 170 8.06 5.97 -18.26
N TYR A 171 7.00 5.28 -17.87
CA TYR A 171 7.11 3.97 -17.20
C TYR A 171 7.55 2.89 -18.20
N ASP A 172 8.68 2.23 -17.94
CA ASP A 172 9.20 1.16 -18.79
C ASP A 172 8.48 -0.17 -18.49
N GLN A 173 7.34 -0.40 -19.15
CA GLN A 173 6.57 -1.63 -19.00
C GLN A 173 7.36 -2.88 -19.42
N ALA A 174 8.26 -2.79 -20.40
CA ALA A 174 9.04 -3.94 -20.86
C ALA A 174 10.06 -4.41 -19.81
N GLN A 175 10.44 -3.53 -18.89
CA GLN A 175 11.37 -3.79 -17.80
C GLN A 175 10.74 -3.66 -16.41
N ASP A 176 9.41 -3.77 -16.30
CA ASP A 176 8.68 -3.73 -15.04
C ASP A 176 8.96 -2.45 -14.22
N GLY A 177 9.23 -1.32 -14.89
CA GLY A 177 9.56 -0.03 -14.27
C GLY A 177 10.94 0.05 -13.62
N LYS A 178 11.76 -1.00 -13.71
CA LYS A 178 13.03 -1.13 -12.98
C LYS A 178 14.03 0.02 -13.17
N PRO A 179 14.18 0.62 -14.37
CA PRO A 179 15.12 1.74 -14.55
C PRO A 179 14.82 2.97 -13.68
N ASN A 180 13.57 3.15 -13.24
CA ASN A 180 13.11 4.31 -12.48
C ASN A 180 12.65 3.93 -11.06
N GLU A 181 13.04 2.74 -10.59
CA GLU A 181 12.70 2.28 -9.26
C GLU A 181 13.44 3.09 -8.18
N LEU A 182 12.69 3.58 -7.20
CA LEU A 182 13.23 4.18 -5.99
C LEU A 182 13.57 3.10 -4.94
N ALA A 183 12.65 2.16 -4.72
CA ALA A 183 12.79 1.03 -3.80
C ALA A 183 11.75 -0.04 -4.16
N GLY A 184 12.01 -1.29 -3.78
CA GLY A 184 11.05 -2.37 -3.97
C GLY A 184 11.41 -3.67 -3.26
N CYS A 185 10.43 -4.56 -3.15
CA CYS A 185 10.56 -5.85 -2.50
C CYS A 185 9.64 -6.90 -3.14
N SER A 186 10.07 -8.17 -3.12
CA SER A 186 9.23 -9.27 -3.59
C SER A 186 8.14 -9.61 -2.57
N GLY A 187 7.00 -10.08 -3.06
CA GLY A 187 5.69 -10.16 -2.41
C GLY A 187 5.58 -11.02 -1.15
N SER A 188 6.66 -11.60 -0.63
CA SER A 188 6.72 -12.06 0.77
C SER A 188 6.43 -10.92 1.78
N ALA A 189 6.48 -9.66 1.34
CA ALA A 189 6.13 -8.48 2.13
C ALA A 189 4.62 -8.13 2.14
N VAL A 190 3.81 -8.71 1.24
CA VAL A 190 2.34 -8.58 1.30
C VAL A 190 1.85 -9.63 2.28
N ARG A 191 1.75 -9.26 3.56
CA ARG A 191 1.20 -10.16 4.58
C ARG A 191 -0.23 -10.54 4.15
N PRO A 192 -0.55 -11.83 3.98
CA PRO A 192 -1.95 -12.23 3.97
C PRO A 192 -2.53 -11.73 5.28
N SER A 193 -3.59 -10.92 5.23
CA SER A 193 -4.36 -10.61 6.43
C SER A 193 -4.61 -11.94 7.15
N LEU A 194 -4.17 -12.03 8.41
CA LEU A 194 -4.61 -13.10 9.31
C LEU A 194 -6.11 -13.23 9.08
N GLN A 195 -6.56 -14.38 8.55
CA GLN A 195 -7.98 -14.69 8.51
C GLN A 195 -8.49 -14.45 9.92
N ARG A 196 -9.27 -13.38 10.10
CA ARG A 196 -10.11 -13.23 11.26
C ARG A 196 -11.06 -14.41 11.15
N LEU A 197 -10.73 -15.48 11.86
CA LEU A 197 -11.61 -16.61 12.06
C LEU A 197 -12.85 -16.03 12.74
N GLU A 198 -13.91 -15.84 11.96
CA GLU A 198 -15.27 -15.86 12.50
C GLU A 198 -15.61 -17.29 12.93
#